data_AF-A0A7Y2EYI7-F1
#
_entry.id   AF-A0A7Y2EYI7-F1
#
_cell.length_a   1.000
_cell.length_b   1.000
_cell.length_c   1.000
_cell.angle_alpha   90.00
_cell.angle_beta   90.00
_cell.angle_gamma   90.00
#
_symmetry.space_group_name_H-M   'P 1'
#
loop_
_entity.id
_entity.type
_entity.pdbx_description
1 polymer ?
#
loop_
_entity_poly.entity_id
_entity_poly.type
_entity_poly.pdbx_seq_one_letter_code
_entity_poly.pdbx_strand_id
1 'polypeptide(L)'
;MRLLREPASHEAFVGVLFDELDLLERLLFKSTELSLLVTHGALEHVTPAVEEVVRLEEELCEVEVVRAAIVDSLSRGDPTSLDSVARDAPGDLRDVIDFLGRELRLLTTEVGALLSDTRHELAELGHELSISTARGPG
;
A
#
# COMPACT_ATOMS: atom_id res chain seq x y z
N MET A 1 17.82 3.55 -3.84
CA MET A 1 18.40 2.40 -3.11
C MET A 1 19.55 2.82 -2.17
N ARG A 2 19.24 3.44 -1.02
CA ARG A 2 20.23 3.86 -0.01
C ARG A 2 20.11 3.11 1.33
N LEU A 3 19.09 2.27 1.50
CA LEU A 3 18.67 1.67 2.77
C LEU A 3 19.41 0.38 3.17
N LEU A 4 20.25 -0.21 2.31
CA LEU A 4 20.91 -1.50 2.58
C LEU A 4 22.25 -1.41 3.33
N ARG A 5 22.60 -0.27 3.95
CA ARG A 5 23.91 -0.09 4.61
C ARG A 5 23.87 0.08 6.12
N GLU A 6 22.71 0.25 6.72
CA GLU A 6 22.59 0.37 8.17
C GLU A 6 22.30 -1.00 8.79
N PRO A 7 22.92 -1.34 9.93
CA PRO A 7 22.61 -2.57 10.63
C PRO A 7 21.14 -2.56 11.07
N ALA A 8 20.47 -3.71 10.99
CA ALA A 8 19.10 -3.84 11.44
C ALA A 8 18.97 -3.38 12.90
N SER A 9 18.10 -2.39 13.13
CA SER A 9 17.85 -1.78 14.43
C SER A 9 16.37 -1.45 14.57
N HIS A 10 15.90 -1.25 15.81
CA HIS A 10 14.52 -0.81 16.05
C HIS A 10 14.25 0.58 15.45
N GLU A 11 15.25 1.45 15.39
CA GLU A 11 15.13 2.77 14.75
C GLU A 11 14.95 2.65 13.23
N ALA A 12 15.75 1.80 12.58
CA ALA A 12 15.61 1.51 11.15
C ALA A 12 14.24 0.86 10.86
N PHE A 13 13.77 -0.01 11.76
CA PHE A 13 12.44 -0.61 11.66
C PHE A 13 11.33 0.45 11.74
N VAL A 14 11.38 1.36 12.72
CA VAL A 14 10.44 2.48 12.83
C VAL A 14 10.47 3.36 11.59
N GLY A 15 11.65 3.66 11.04
CA GLY A 15 11.78 4.41 9.79
C GLY A 15 11.03 3.74 8.63
N VAL A 16 11.19 2.42 8.48
CA VAL A 16 10.47 1.65 7.45
C VAL A 16 8.96 1.65 7.66
N LEU A 17 8.47 1.60 8.91
CA LEU A 17 7.04 1.71 9.19
C LEU A 17 6.48 3.09 8.83
N PHE A 18 7.25 4.17 9.00
CA PHE A 18 6.86 5.50 8.54
C PHE A 18 6.85 5.60 7.02
N ASP A 19 7.86 5.06 6.33
CA ASP A 19 7.89 5.04 4.86
C ASP A 19 6.69 4.27 4.30
N GLU A 20 6.31 3.16 4.93
CA GLU A 20 5.14 2.38 4.55
C GLU A 20 3.83 3.15 4.79
N LEU A 21 3.75 3.88 5.91
CA LEU A 21 2.58 4.69 6.24
C LEU A 21 2.38 5.82 5.22
N ASP A 22 3.45 6.55 4.86
CA ASP A 22 3.40 7.60 3.83
C ASP A 22 2.92 7.04 2.48
N LEU A 23 3.43 5.86 2.09
CA LEU A 23 3.01 5.21 0.86
C LEU A 23 1.54 4.79 0.89
N LEU A 24 1.05 4.25 2.01
CA LEU A 24 -0.36 3.89 2.16
C LEU A 24 -1.28 5.12 2.15
N GLU A 25 -0.91 6.22 2.79
CA GLU A 25 -1.67 7.48 2.74
C GLU A 25 -1.74 8.04 1.31
N ARG A 26 -0.61 8.02 0.59
CA ARG A 26 -0.56 8.44 -0.81
C ARG A 26 -1.38 7.51 -1.71
N LEU A 27 -1.33 6.21 -1.46
CA LEU A 27 -2.12 5.21 -2.18
C LEU A 27 -3.61 5.40 -1.92
N LEU A 28 -4.02 5.68 -0.68
CA LEU A 28 -5.41 6.02 -0.33
C LEU A 28 -5.88 7.25 -1.10
N PHE A 29 -5.08 8.32 -1.10
CA PHE A 29 -5.39 9.54 -1.83
C PHE A 29 -5.55 9.28 -3.33
N LYS A 30 -4.61 8.56 -3.95
CA LYS A 30 -4.63 8.27 -5.39
C LYS A 30 -5.72 7.29 -5.80
N SER A 31 -6.03 6.32 -4.95
CA SER A 31 -7.16 5.40 -5.17
C SER A 31 -8.49 6.14 -5.07
N THR A 32 -8.60 7.12 -4.17
CA THR A 32 -9.79 7.97 -4.05
C THR A 32 -9.95 8.85 -5.29
N GLU A 33 -8.87 9.45 -5.77
CA GLU A 33 -8.85 10.21 -7.03
C GLU A 33 -9.32 9.33 -8.20
N LEU A 34 -8.76 8.12 -8.33
CA LEU A 34 -9.16 7.18 -9.37
C LEU A 34 -10.65 6.81 -9.29
N SER A 35 -11.16 6.46 -8.10
CA SER A 35 -12.58 6.16 -7.90
C SER A 35 -13.48 7.33 -8.32
N LEU A 36 -13.10 8.57 -7.98
CA LEU A 36 -13.83 9.75 -8.42
C LEU A 36 -13.81 9.92 -9.94
N LEU A 37 -12.66 9.73 -10.59
CA LEU A 37 -12.56 9.82 -12.05
C LEU A 37 -13.43 8.78 -12.76
N VAL A 38 -13.45 7.56 -12.23
CA VAL A 38 -14.30 6.46 -12.71
C VAL A 38 -15.78 6.80 -12.53
N THR A 39 -16.18 7.19 -11.32
CA THR A 39 -17.57 7.53 -10.99
C THR A 39 -18.10 8.70 -11.83
N HIS A 40 -17.27 9.70 -12.12
CA HIS A 40 -17.66 10.89 -12.88
C HIS A 40 -17.44 10.76 -14.40
N GLY A 41 -16.95 9.61 -14.88
CA GLY A 41 -16.77 9.35 -16.31
C GLY A 41 -15.65 10.18 -16.96
N ALA A 42 -14.65 10.64 -16.19
CA ALA A 42 -13.50 11.40 -16.67
C ALA A 42 -12.42 10.45 -17.25
N LEU A 43 -12.79 9.68 -18.27
CA LEU A 43 -12.02 8.54 -18.78
C LEU A 43 -10.63 8.92 -19.30
N GLU A 44 -10.44 10.14 -19.80
CA GLU A 44 -9.14 10.64 -20.27
C GLU A 44 -8.08 10.72 -19.16
N HIS A 45 -8.51 10.77 -17.89
CA HIS A 45 -7.63 10.84 -16.72
C HIS A 45 -7.49 9.50 -15.99
N VAL A 46 -8.29 8.49 -16.34
CA VAL A 46 -8.29 7.18 -15.67
C VAL A 46 -6.97 6.45 -15.87
N THR A 47 -6.48 6.35 -17.11
CA THR A 47 -5.21 5.66 -17.41
C THR A 47 -4.01 6.18 -16.60
N PRO A 48 -3.69 7.51 -16.61
CA PRO A 48 -2.57 8.00 -15.81
C PRO A 48 -2.78 7.85 -14.29
N ALA A 49 -4.03 7.90 -13.81
CA ALA A 49 -4.33 7.65 -12.40
C ALA A 49 -4.09 6.17 -12.02
N VAL A 50 -4.45 5.22 -12.89
CA VAL A 50 -4.14 3.79 -12.70
C VAL A 50 -2.64 3.54 -12.67
N GLU A 51 -1.88 4.13 -13.61
CA GLU A 51 -0.42 3.99 -13.67
C GLU A 51 0.24 4.48 -12.37
N GLU A 52 -0.22 5.60 -11.81
CA GLU A 52 0.28 6.12 -10.54
C GLU A 52 -0.07 5.23 -9.35
N VAL A 53 -1.29 4.68 -9.31
CA VAL A 53 -1.70 3.69 -8.28
C VAL A 53 -0.82 2.45 -8.35
N VAL A 54 -0.60 1.89 -9.55
CA VAL A 54 0.26 0.70 -9.74
C VAL A 54 1.70 0.99 -9.30
N ARG A 55 2.25 2.15 -9.68
CA ARG A 55 3.60 2.56 -9.24
C ARG A 55 3.72 2.61 -7.71
N LEU A 56 2.69 3.12 -7.03
CA LEU A 56 2.66 3.17 -5.57
C LEU A 56 2.51 1.78 -4.94
N GLU A 57 1.73 0.87 -5.54
CA GLU A 57 1.66 -0.54 -5.10
C GLU A 57 3.02 -1.24 -5.23
N GLU A 58 3.76 -0.98 -6.31
CA GLU A 58 5.12 -1.51 -6.51
C GLU A 58 6.11 -0.96 -5.47
N GLU A 59 6.10 0.36 -5.22
CA GLU A 59 6.93 0.99 -4.18
C GLU A 59 6.61 0.44 -2.78
N LEU A 60 5.32 0.24 -2.47
CA LEU A 60 4.88 -0.36 -1.22
C LEU A 60 5.46 -1.77 -1.07
N CYS A 61 5.37 -2.61 -2.10
CA CYS A 61 5.93 -3.96 -2.10
C CYS A 61 7.45 -3.95 -1.82
N GLU A 62 8.20 -3.03 -2.41
CA GLU A 62 9.64 -2.88 -2.12
C GLU A 62 9.91 -2.58 -0.64
N VAL A 63 9.13 -1.66 -0.04
CA VAL A 63 9.24 -1.31 1.38
C VAL A 63 8.86 -2.50 2.27
N GLU A 64 7.82 -3.26 1.91
CA GLU A 64 7.42 -4.46 2.65
C GLU A 64 8.50 -5.55 2.65
N VAL A 65 9.25 -5.70 1.55
CA VAL A 65 10.40 -6.61 1.48
C VAL A 65 11.51 -6.15 2.43
N VAL A 66 11.81 -4.85 2.47
CA VAL A 66 12.79 -4.28 3.41
C VAL A 66 12.34 -4.52 4.85
N ARG A 67 11.07 -4.26 5.15
CA ARG A 67 10.47 -4.54 6.47
C ARG A 67 10.66 -6.00 6.86
N ALA A 68 10.32 -6.94 5.97
CA ALA A 68 10.46 -8.37 6.22
C ALA A 68 11.91 -8.75 6.54
N ALA A 69 12.89 -8.21 5.79
CA ALA A 69 14.31 -8.45 6.04
C ALA A 69 14.78 -7.90 7.40
N ILE A 70 14.27 -6.74 7.83
CA ILE A 70 14.58 -6.18 9.15
C ILE A 70 13.95 -7.02 10.25
N VAL A 71 12.68 -7.44 10.11
CA VAL A 71 12.01 -8.33 11.07
C VAL A 71 12.77 -9.64 11.23
N ASP A 72 13.19 -10.27 10.13
CA ASP A 72 13.99 -11.50 10.16
C ASP A 72 15.32 -11.30 10.91
N SER A 73 15.99 -10.16 10.67
CA SER A 73 17.24 -9.83 11.35
C SER A 73 17.07 -9.57 12.86
N LEU A 74 15.94 -8.99 13.28
CA LEU A 74 15.67 -8.65 14.68
C LEU A 74 15.11 -9.82 15.50
N SER A 75 14.33 -10.71 14.88
CA SER A 75 13.53 -11.75 15.56
C SER A 75 14.32 -12.97 16.06
N ARG A 76 15.63 -13.07 15.76
CA ARG A 76 16.54 -14.13 16.26
C ARG A 76 16.00 -15.57 16.17
N GLY A 77 15.08 -15.86 15.24
CA GLY A 77 14.50 -17.18 15.00
C GLY A 77 13.14 -17.48 15.66
N ASP A 78 12.48 -16.51 16.29
CA ASP A 78 11.08 -16.63 16.75
C ASP A 78 10.10 -16.20 15.64
N PRO A 79 8.80 -16.59 15.65
CA PRO A 79 7.84 -16.22 14.61
C PRO A 79 7.83 -14.71 14.33
N THR A 80 8.11 -14.40 13.06
CA THR A 80 8.31 -13.07 12.50
C THR A 80 6.99 -12.31 12.41
N SER A 81 6.63 -11.61 13.49
CA SER A 81 5.54 -10.66 13.48
C SER A 81 5.98 -9.29 13.98
N LEU A 82 5.29 -8.25 13.54
CA LEU A 82 5.41 -6.88 14.06
C LEU A 82 5.35 -6.86 15.59
N ASP A 83 4.48 -7.68 16.18
CA ASP A 83 4.30 -7.78 17.63
C ASP A 83 5.53 -8.36 18.36
N SER A 84 6.28 -9.26 17.70
CA SER A 84 7.55 -9.78 18.23
C SER A 84 8.62 -8.69 18.27
N VAL A 85 8.74 -7.88 17.21
CA VAL A 85 9.70 -6.77 17.16
C VAL A 85 9.33 -5.67 18.16
N ALA A 86 8.04 -5.35 18.31
CA ALA A 86 7.57 -4.38 19.30
C ALA A 86 7.89 -4.82 20.74
N ARG A 87 7.77 -6.11 21.04
CA ARG A 87 8.05 -6.67 22.38
C ARG A 87 9.51 -6.47 22.81
N ASP A 88 10.43 -6.61 21.87
CA ASP A 88 11.88 -6.54 22.12
C ASP A 88 12.45 -5.11 22.01
N ALA A 89 11.62 -4.15 21.59
CA ALA A 89 11.99 -2.75 21.46
C ALA A 89 12.11 -2.04 22.82
N PRO A 90 12.99 -1.02 22.93
CA PRO A 90 12.98 -0.06 24.04
C PRO A 90 11.58 0.56 24.25
N GLY A 91 11.23 0.91 25.49
CA GLY A 91 9.85 1.26 25.85
C GLY A 91 9.24 2.42 25.04
N ASP A 92 10.02 3.45 24.74
CA ASP A 92 9.62 4.58 23.89
C ASP A 92 9.42 4.18 22.43
N LEU A 93 10.31 3.35 21.88
CA LEU A 93 10.17 2.82 20.52
C LEU A 93 9.05 1.79 20.40
N ARG A 94 8.79 1.01 21.44
CA ARG A 94 7.69 0.05 21.49
C ARG A 94 6.35 0.73 21.31
N ASP A 95 6.10 1.81 22.04
CA ASP A 95 4.84 2.56 21.93
C ASP A 95 4.64 3.12 20.51
N VAL A 96 5.72 3.57 19.87
CA VAL A 96 5.71 4.04 18.47
C VAL A 96 5.42 2.89 17.50
N ILE A 97 6.08 1.75 17.65
CA ILE A 97 5.84 0.57 16.80
C ILE A 97 4.40 0.06 16.96
N ASP A 98 3.89 0.00 18.19
CA ASP A 98 2.52 -0.44 18.46
C ASP A 98 1.49 0.53 17.85
N PHE A 99 1.77 1.84 17.91
CA PHE A 99 0.95 2.86 17.25
C PHE A 99 0.97 2.68 15.73
N LEU A 100 2.15 2.70 15.11
CA LEU A 100 2.30 2.57 13.66
C LEU A 100 1.71 1.25 13.14
N GLY A 101 1.91 0.15 13.85
CA GLY A 101 1.34 -1.14 13.48
C GLY A 101 -0.19 -1.15 13.48
N ARG A 102 -0.85 -0.37 14.34
CA ARG A 102 -2.32 -0.19 14.28
C ARG A 102 -2.73 0.66 13.08
N GLU A 103 -2.08 1.80 12.88
CA GLU A 103 -2.40 2.71 11.76
C GLU A 103 -2.21 2.02 10.40
N LEU A 104 -1.10 1.30 10.22
CA LEU A 104 -0.84 0.52 9.00
C LEU A 104 -1.96 -0.49 8.73
N ARG A 105 -2.38 -1.28 9.73
CA ARG A 105 -3.47 -2.25 9.55
C ARG A 105 -4.79 -1.61 9.15
N LEU A 106 -5.11 -0.45 9.72
CA LEU A 106 -6.32 0.31 9.37
C LEU A 106 -6.24 0.80 7.92
N LEU A 107 -5.16 1.48 7.55
CA LEU A 107 -4.98 2.03 6.20
C LEU A 107 -4.90 0.94 5.13
N THR A 108 -4.18 -0.15 5.37
CA THR A 108 -4.14 -1.29 4.43
C THR A 108 -5.54 -1.86 4.19
N THR A 109 -6.37 -1.95 5.24
CA THR A 109 -7.75 -2.42 5.10
C THR A 109 -8.59 -1.46 4.26
N GLU A 110 -8.48 -0.16 4.53
CA GLU A 110 -9.23 0.88 3.83
C GLU A 110 -8.83 0.98 2.35
N VAL A 111 -7.53 1.05 2.08
CA VAL A 111 -6.97 1.05 0.71
C VAL A 111 -7.36 -0.22 -0.03
N GLY A 112 -7.27 -1.38 0.62
CA GLY A 112 -7.63 -2.66 0.01
C GLY A 112 -9.10 -2.74 -0.40
N ALA A 113 -10.00 -2.23 0.44
CA ALA A 113 -11.43 -2.14 0.11
C ALA A 113 -11.67 -1.20 -1.08
N LEU A 114 -11.11 0.02 -1.03
CA LEU A 114 -11.28 1.02 -2.08
C LEU A 114 -10.74 0.56 -3.44
N LEU A 115 -9.56 -0.06 -3.46
CA LEU A 115 -8.98 -0.60 -4.68
C LEU A 115 -9.78 -1.78 -5.23
N SER A 116 -10.33 -2.63 -4.36
CA SER A 116 -11.21 -3.72 -4.77
C SER A 116 -12.46 -3.19 -5.47
N ASP A 117 -13.13 -2.22 -4.86
CA ASP A 117 -14.34 -1.60 -5.40
C ASP A 117 -14.05 -0.88 -6.72
N THR A 118 -12.97 -0.09 -6.78
CA THR A 118 -12.57 0.64 -7.98
C THR A 118 -12.21 -0.30 -9.14
N ARG A 119 -11.53 -1.43 -8.86
CA ARG A 119 -11.23 -2.44 -9.87
C ARG A 119 -12.50 -3.10 -10.41
N HIS A 120 -13.50 -3.31 -9.55
CA HIS A 120 -14.79 -3.84 -9.97
C HIS A 120 -15.50 -2.86 -10.93
N GLU A 121 -15.59 -1.58 -10.58
CA GLU A 121 -16.19 -0.54 -11.43
C GLU A 121 -15.48 -0.40 -12.79
N LEU A 122 -14.14 -0.42 -12.79
CA LEU A 122 -13.34 -0.38 -14.01
C LEU A 122 -13.61 -1.60 -14.93
N ALA A 123 -13.78 -2.78 -14.34
CA ALA A 123 -14.11 -3.98 -15.11
C ALA A 123 -15.49 -3.89 -15.76
N GLU A 124 -16.49 -3.35 -15.06
CA GLU A 124 -17.82 -3.10 -15.60
C GLU A 124 -17.78 -2.11 -16.78
N LEU A 125 -17.07 -0.98 -16.64
CA LEU A 125 -16.87 -0.02 -17.74
C LEU A 125 -16.18 -0.65 -18.94
N GLY A 126 -15.14 -1.47 -18.71
CA GLY A 126 -14.44 -2.20 -19.78
C GLY A 126 -15.34 -3.19 -20.52
N HIS A 127 -16.27 -3.84 -19.82
CA HIS A 127 -17.29 -4.71 -20.42
C HIS A 127 -18.30 -3.91 -21.25
N GLU A 128 -18.79 -2.77 -20.78
CA GLU A 128 -19.74 -1.93 -21.50
C GLU A 128 -19.17 -1.35 -22.81
N LEU A 129 -17.92 -0.86 -22.77
CA LEU A 129 -17.21 -0.36 -23.95
C LEU A 129 -16.94 -1.47 -24.98
N SER A 130 -16.68 -2.70 -24.53
CA SER A 130 -16.50 -3.88 -25.40
C SER A 130 -17.81 -4.32 -26.06
N ILE A 131 -18.95 -4.20 -25.37
CA ILE A 131 -20.27 -4.52 -25.93
C ILE A 131 -20.71 -3.43 -26.92
N SER A 132 -20.46 -2.15 -26.62
CA SER A 132 -20.81 -1.03 -27.49
C SER A 132 -20.02 -1.02 -28.80
N THR A 133 -18.79 -1.51 -28.81
CA THR A 133 -17.95 -1.63 -30.03
C THR A 133 -18.29 -2.86 -30.88
N ALA A 134 -18.81 -3.94 -30.28
CA ALA A 134 -19.29 -5.12 -31.00
C ALA A 134 -20.62 -4.89 -31.74
N ARG A 135 -21.42 -3.90 -31.31
CA ARG A 135 -22.62 -3.43 -32.02
C ARG A 135 -22.26 -2.30 -32.99
N GLY A 136 -21.55 -2.61 -34.07
CA GLY A 136 -21.36 -1.69 -35.18
C GLY A 136 -22.69 -1.18 -35.75
N PRO A 137 -22.72 0.00 -36.42
CA PRO A 137 -23.95 0.61 -36.90
C PRO A 137 -24.62 -0.31 -37.93
N GLY A 138 -25.85 -0.74 -37.60
CA GLY A 138 -26.74 -1.41 -38.54
C GLY A 138 -27.36 -0.45 -39.54
#